data_AF-A0AAQ3RI35-F1
#
_entry.id   AF-A0AAQ3RI35-F1
#
_cell.length_a   1.000
_cell.length_b   1.000
_cell.length_c   1.000
_cell.angle_alpha   90.00
_cell.angle_beta   90.00
_cell.angle_gamma   90.00
#
_symmetry.space_group_name_H-M   'P 1'
#
loop_
_entity.id
_entity.type
_entity.pdbx_description
1 polymer ?
#
loop_
_entity_poly.entity_id
_entity_poly.type
_entity_poly.pdbx_seq_one_letter_code
_entity_poly.pdbx_strand_id
1 'polypeptide(L)'
;MAQEVVEGFKFEQRHGKERVRVARVWKTPQGRHFVVEWRVGISLFSDCVNSYLRDDNSDIVATDTMKNTVYAKAKECSDILSVEDFAILLAKHFVSFYQKVTGAIVNIVEKPWERVIVDGQPHEHGFKLGSEKHTAEAIVQKSGSLQLTSGIEGLSSGFVDFIRDKYTALPDTRERILATEVTALWRGVYSPSVQNTLYLMAKATLNRFPDIAYVHLKMPNLHFLPVNISNKDGPIVKVLILFPEKLAQFEDDVYLPTDEPHGSIQASLSRLWSKL
;
A
#
# COMPACT_ATOMS: atom_id res chain seq x y z
N MET A 1 -22.61 8.36 6.77
CA MET A 1 -22.19 9.38 5.77
C MET A 1 -23.30 10.40 5.69
N ALA A 2 -23.01 11.70 5.83
CA ALA A 2 -24.03 12.74 5.72
C ALA A 2 -24.46 12.84 4.25
N GLN A 3 -25.62 12.26 3.94
CA GLN A 3 -26.25 12.34 2.63
C GLN A 3 -27.45 13.25 2.80
N GLU A 4 -27.46 14.36 2.08
CA GLU A 4 -28.53 15.35 2.13
C GLU A 4 -29.33 15.30 0.84
N VAL A 5 -30.63 15.60 0.93
CA VAL A 5 -31.46 15.79 -0.26
C VAL A 5 -31.52 17.28 -0.53
N VAL A 6 -30.86 17.72 -1.60
CA VAL A 6 -30.81 19.11 -2.04
C VAL A 6 -31.54 19.19 -3.37
N GLU A 7 -32.66 19.94 -3.40
CA GLU A 7 -33.46 20.15 -4.63
C GLU A 7 -33.88 18.84 -5.34
N GLY A 8 -34.11 17.76 -4.58
CA GLY A 8 -34.48 16.44 -5.11
C GLY A 8 -33.28 15.57 -5.53
N PHE A 9 -32.06 16.07 -5.43
CA PHE A 9 -30.83 15.31 -5.66
C PHE A 9 -30.23 14.79 -4.36
N LYS A 10 -29.67 13.58 -4.42
CA LYS A 10 -28.81 13.07 -3.34
C LYS A 10 -27.46 13.75 -3.44
N PHE A 11 -27.11 14.55 -2.44
CA PHE A 11 -25.86 15.27 -2.37
C PHE A 11 -24.98 14.68 -1.26
N GLU A 12 -23.78 14.29 -1.62
CA GLU A 12 -22.74 13.83 -0.71
C GLU A 12 -21.52 14.72 -0.86
N GLN A 13 -20.99 15.20 0.25
CA GLN A 13 -19.90 16.16 0.24
C GLN A 13 -18.78 15.75 1.19
N ARG A 14 -17.55 16.10 0.80
CA ARG A 14 -16.33 15.94 1.59
C ARG A 14 -15.33 17.00 1.19
N HIS A 15 -14.54 17.45 2.14
CA HIS A 15 -13.43 18.38 1.88
C HIS A 15 -12.21 17.98 2.70
N GLY A 16 -11.02 18.38 2.25
CA GLY A 16 -9.80 17.77 2.77
C GLY A 16 -8.50 18.44 2.38
N LYS A 17 -7.40 17.87 2.89
CA LYS A 17 -6.02 18.26 2.58
C LYS A 17 -5.20 17.02 2.25
N GLU A 18 -4.56 17.04 1.10
CA GLU A 18 -3.74 15.93 0.61
C GLU A 18 -2.25 16.27 0.63
N ARG A 19 -1.43 15.21 0.67
CA ARG A 19 0.03 15.27 0.51
C ARG A 19 0.74 16.13 1.56
N VAL A 20 0.23 16.19 2.79
CA VAL A 20 0.90 16.86 3.91
C VAL A 20 2.10 16.02 4.34
N ARG A 21 3.32 16.51 4.09
CA ARG A 21 4.55 15.85 4.54
C ARG A 21 4.91 16.30 5.94
N VAL A 22 5.15 15.36 6.84
CA VAL A 22 5.62 15.60 8.19
C VAL A 22 6.69 14.58 8.55
N ALA A 23 7.78 15.03 9.16
CA ALA A 23 8.79 14.16 9.74
C ALA A 23 8.87 14.43 11.24
N ARG A 24 9.01 13.37 12.03
CA ARG A 24 9.11 13.45 13.49
C ARG A 24 10.29 12.62 13.96
N VAL A 25 11.10 13.24 14.82
CA VAL A 25 12.21 12.59 15.51
C VAL A 25 11.92 12.60 17.00
N TRP A 26 12.01 11.43 17.62
CA TRP A 26 12.06 11.25 19.06
C TRP A 26 13.48 10.88 19.46
N LYS A 27 13.92 11.37 20.62
CA LYS A 27 15.22 11.04 21.19
C LYS A 27 15.00 10.34 22.52
N THR A 28 15.52 9.13 22.66
CA THR A 28 15.45 8.38 23.92
C THR A 28 16.34 9.04 24.96
N PRO A 29 16.14 8.76 26.27
CA PRO A 29 17.03 9.24 27.32
C PRO A 29 18.51 8.87 27.09
N GLN A 30 18.76 7.71 26.46
CA GLN A 30 20.11 7.23 26.12
C GLN A 30 20.70 7.93 24.88
N GLY A 31 19.96 8.84 24.24
CA GLY A 31 20.41 9.63 23.11
C GLY A 31 20.11 9.04 21.74
N ARG A 32 19.49 7.85 21.68
CA ARG A 32 19.12 7.17 20.44
C ARG A 32 17.98 7.89 19.74
N HIS A 33 18.08 8.07 18.43
CA HIS A 33 17.02 8.72 17.63
C HIS A 33 16.05 7.67 17.07
N PHE A 34 14.76 7.98 17.05
CA PHE A 34 13.73 7.28 16.27
C PHE A 34 13.11 8.28 15.31
N VAL A 35 12.97 7.92 14.04
CA VAL A 35 12.47 8.81 12.98
C VAL A 35 11.33 8.17 12.23
N VAL A 36 10.32 8.99 11.93
CA VAL A 36 9.28 8.68 10.95
C VAL A 36 9.16 9.84 9.98
N GLU A 37 8.78 9.53 8.75
CA GLU A 37 8.34 10.52 7.78
C GLU A 37 7.04 10.04 7.13
N TRP A 38 6.00 10.85 7.25
CA TRP A 38 4.65 10.53 6.82
C TRP A 38 4.18 11.49 5.74
N ARG A 39 3.45 10.96 4.76
CA ARG A 39 2.61 11.72 3.83
C ARG A 39 1.15 11.48 4.22
N VAL A 40 0.52 12.50 4.76
CA VAL A 40 -0.84 12.44 5.31
C VAL A 40 -1.84 13.05 4.31
N GLY A 41 -2.95 12.36 4.11
CA GLY A 41 -4.19 12.85 3.51
C GLY A 41 -5.32 12.84 4.53
N ILE A 42 -6.20 13.83 4.44
CA ILE A 42 -7.33 14.05 5.35
C ILE A 42 -8.54 14.38 4.51
N SER A 43 -9.65 13.68 4.75
CA SER A 43 -10.96 13.99 4.17
C SER A 43 -12.01 13.98 5.27
N LEU A 44 -12.73 15.09 5.43
CA LEU A 44 -13.77 15.26 6.44
C LEU A 44 -15.16 15.17 5.81
N PHE A 45 -16.05 14.44 6.48
CA PHE A 45 -17.49 14.54 6.29
C PHE A 45 -18.02 15.58 7.26
N SER A 46 -18.76 16.57 6.78
CA SER A 46 -19.27 17.65 7.62
C SER A 46 -20.70 18.06 7.26
N ASP A 47 -21.41 18.66 8.20
CA ASP A 47 -22.63 19.42 7.91
C ASP A 47 -22.19 20.83 7.51
N CYS A 48 -21.91 21.03 6.21
CA CYS A 48 -21.45 22.31 5.66
C CYS A 48 -22.08 22.62 4.29
N VAL A 49 -23.29 22.12 4.03
CA VAL A 49 -24.00 22.32 2.76
C VAL A 49 -24.16 23.80 2.39
N ASN A 50 -24.27 24.68 3.38
CA ASN A 50 -24.38 26.12 3.17
C ASN A 50 -23.16 26.73 2.48
N SER A 51 -21.98 26.11 2.57
CA SER A 51 -20.79 26.55 1.82
C SER A 51 -20.94 26.35 0.31
N TYR A 52 -21.76 25.39 -0.12
CA TYR A 52 -22.03 25.10 -1.52
C TYR A 52 -23.24 25.88 -2.06
N LEU A 53 -24.24 26.13 -1.21
CA LEU A 53 -25.54 26.68 -1.66
C LEU A 53 -25.75 28.15 -1.32
N ARG A 54 -24.99 28.70 -0.36
CA ARG A 54 -25.27 30.01 0.26
C ARG A 54 -24.02 30.85 0.52
N ASP A 55 -22.87 30.45 -0.02
CA ASP A 55 -21.59 31.12 0.19
C ASP A 55 -21.20 31.30 1.68
N ASP A 56 -21.71 30.44 2.56
CA ASP A 56 -21.46 30.48 4.00
C ASP A 56 -20.43 29.43 4.42
N ASN A 57 -19.23 29.91 4.75
CA ASN A 57 -18.08 29.09 5.15
C ASN A 57 -17.95 28.91 6.68
N SER A 58 -18.93 29.34 7.48
CA SER A 58 -18.84 29.31 8.96
C SER A 58 -18.62 27.90 9.54
N ASP A 59 -19.12 26.87 8.85
CA ASP A 59 -19.01 25.46 9.25
C ASP A 59 -17.82 24.73 8.59
N ILE A 60 -16.99 25.43 7.80
CA ILE A 60 -15.85 24.84 7.09
C ILE A 60 -14.59 24.85 7.94
N VAL A 61 -14.00 23.67 8.13
CA VAL A 61 -12.63 23.57 8.63
C VAL A 61 -11.68 23.88 7.47
N ALA A 62 -11.00 25.02 7.53
CA ALA A 62 -10.06 25.40 6.48
C ALA A 62 -9.00 24.31 6.26
N THR A 63 -8.69 24.02 4.99
CA THR A 63 -7.72 22.96 4.65
C THR A 63 -6.29 23.30 5.13
N ASP A 64 -5.98 24.59 5.32
CA ASP A 64 -4.74 25.02 5.97
C ASP A 64 -4.71 24.67 7.47
N THR A 65 -5.82 24.84 8.17
CA THR A 65 -5.99 24.40 9.56
C THR A 65 -5.75 22.88 9.67
N MET A 66 -6.30 22.09 8.75
CA MET A 66 -6.06 20.63 8.74
C MET A 66 -4.56 20.29 8.64
N LYS A 67 -3.81 20.96 7.75
CA LYS A 67 -2.35 20.81 7.63
C LYS A 67 -1.64 21.20 8.93
N ASN A 68 -2.01 22.33 9.53
CA ASN A 68 -1.41 22.80 10.78
C ASN A 68 -1.70 21.83 11.94
N THR A 69 -2.90 21.24 11.98
CA THR A 69 -3.27 20.20 12.95
C THR A 69 -2.38 18.96 12.84
N VAL A 70 -2.00 18.52 11.62
CA VAL A 70 -1.03 17.42 11.46
C VAL A 70 0.29 17.72 12.18
N TYR A 71 0.83 18.94 11.99
CA TYR A 71 2.07 19.35 12.63
C TYR A 71 1.95 19.47 14.15
N ALA A 72 0.85 20.07 14.63
CA ALA A 72 0.59 20.21 16.06
C ALA A 72 0.46 18.83 16.73
N LYS A 73 -0.37 17.94 16.19
CA LYS A 73 -0.57 16.60 16.73
C LYS A 73 0.72 15.78 16.71
N ALA A 74 1.50 15.83 15.63
CA ALA A 74 2.80 15.14 15.57
C ALA A 74 3.80 15.66 16.64
N LYS A 75 3.76 16.97 16.94
CA LYS A 75 4.60 17.59 17.98
C LYS A 75 4.16 17.23 19.39
N GLU A 76 2.85 17.17 19.63
CA GLU A 76 2.25 16.82 20.92
C GLU A 76 2.48 15.35 21.31
N CYS A 77 2.68 14.45 20.33
CA CYS A 77 3.04 13.06 20.60
C CYS A 77 4.41 12.96 21.28
N SER A 78 4.39 12.68 22.59
CA SER A 78 5.57 12.34 23.39
C SER A 78 6.06 10.93 23.13
N ASP A 79 5.12 10.00 22.97
CA ASP A 79 5.41 8.60 22.68
C ASP A 79 5.66 8.38 21.18
N ILE A 80 6.45 7.36 20.89
CA ILE A 80 6.64 6.87 19.52
C ILE A 80 5.35 6.20 19.09
N LEU A 81 4.82 6.59 17.93
CA LEU A 81 3.58 6.05 17.38
C LEU A 81 3.83 5.30 16.08
N SER A 82 3.01 4.27 15.86
CA SER A 82 2.83 3.64 14.56
C SER A 82 2.08 4.57 13.60
N VAL A 83 2.13 4.25 12.30
CA VAL A 83 1.37 4.96 11.27
C VAL A 83 -0.14 4.82 11.50
N GLU A 84 -0.61 3.66 11.97
CA GLU A 84 -1.99 3.38 12.35
C GLU A 84 -2.47 4.24 13.51
N ASP A 85 -1.70 4.28 14.60
CA ASP A 85 -2.08 5.01 15.81
C ASP A 85 -2.16 6.51 15.52
N PHE A 86 -1.24 7.04 14.70
CA PHE A 86 -1.27 8.43 14.30
C PHE A 86 -2.46 8.75 13.38
N ALA A 87 -2.82 7.86 12.45
CA ALA A 87 -4.01 8.00 11.62
C ALA A 87 -5.29 8.04 12.46
N ILE A 88 -5.42 7.11 13.42
CA ILE A 88 -6.55 7.07 14.37
C ILE A 88 -6.61 8.33 15.22
N LEU A 89 -5.47 8.77 15.75
CA LEU A 89 -5.37 9.95 16.60
C LEU A 89 -5.83 11.21 15.85
N LEU A 90 -5.39 11.40 14.61
CA LEU A 90 -5.84 12.51 13.77
C LEU A 90 -7.33 12.43 13.46
N ALA A 91 -7.83 11.28 13.01
CA ALA A 91 -9.23 11.09 12.67
C ALA A 91 -10.15 11.37 13.88
N LYS A 92 -9.79 10.82 15.06
CA LYS A 92 -10.52 11.06 16.32
C LYS A 92 -10.46 12.53 16.76
N HIS A 93 -9.35 13.23 16.53
CA HIS A 93 -9.27 14.65 16.84
C HIS A 93 -10.26 15.47 16.01
N PHE A 94 -10.29 15.30 14.69
CA PHE A 94 -11.21 16.06 13.83
C PHE A 94 -12.68 15.79 14.17
N VAL A 95 -13.04 14.53 14.41
CA VAL A 95 -14.42 14.14 14.74
C VAL A 95 -14.86 14.62 16.13
N SER A 96 -13.95 14.66 17.10
CA SER A 96 -14.29 15.07 18.47
C SER A 96 -14.25 16.59 18.69
N PHE A 97 -13.33 17.29 18.02
CA PHE A 97 -13.12 18.73 18.23
C PHE A 97 -14.11 19.60 17.46
N TYR A 98 -14.43 19.25 16.22
CA TYR A 98 -15.30 20.07 15.36
C TYR A 98 -16.73 19.54 15.37
N GLN A 99 -17.66 20.30 15.93
CA GLN A 99 -19.06 19.89 16.09
C GLN A 99 -19.72 19.48 14.76
N LYS A 100 -19.38 20.16 13.66
CA LYS A 100 -19.96 19.92 12.34
C LYS A 100 -19.34 18.75 11.60
N VAL A 101 -18.20 18.24 12.05
CA VAL A 101 -17.56 17.05 11.45
C VAL A 101 -18.27 15.79 11.95
N THR A 102 -18.81 15.01 11.02
CA THR A 102 -19.54 13.76 11.30
C THR A 102 -18.70 12.51 11.05
N GLY A 103 -17.59 12.66 10.33
CA GLY A 103 -16.60 11.61 10.15
C GLY A 103 -15.31 12.14 9.54
N ALA A 104 -14.24 11.37 9.66
CA ALA A 104 -12.94 11.69 9.10
C ALA A 104 -12.32 10.42 8.51
N ILE A 105 -11.72 10.57 7.33
CA ILE A 105 -10.82 9.59 6.72
C ILE A 105 -9.42 10.20 6.79
N VAL A 106 -8.47 9.46 7.37
CA VAL A 106 -7.06 9.84 7.40
C VAL A 106 -6.25 8.72 6.77
N ASN A 107 -5.63 9.00 5.63
CA ASN A 107 -4.72 8.09 4.94
C ASN A 107 -3.27 8.55 5.13
N ILE A 108 -2.39 7.64 5.52
CA ILE A 108 -0.98 7.93 5.73
C ILE A 108 -0.12 6.93 4.98
N VAL A 109 0.88 7.45 4.27
CA VAL A 109 1.98 6.65 3.71
C VAL A 109 3.26 7.00 4.45
N GLU A 110 3.84 6.00 5.10
CA GLU A 110 5.12 6.10 5.79
C GLU A 110 6.27 5.81 4.84
N LYS A 111 7.31 6.64 4.90
CA LYS A 111 8.58 6.33 4.23
C LYS A 111 9.36 5.31 5.06
N PRO A 112 9.95 4.29 4.42
CA PRO A 112 10.75 3.28 5.10
C PRO A 112 12.12 3.82 5.49
N TRP A 113 12.21 4.53 6.61
CA TRP A 113 13.49 4.85 7.21
C TRP A 113 14.02 3.64 7.98
N GLU A 114 15.02 2.97 7.43
CA GLU A 114 15.69 1.83 8.05
C GLU A 114 16.95 2.28 8.77
N ARG A 115 17.20 1.73 9.96
CA ARG A 115 18.43 2.02 10.70
C ARG A 115 19.62 1.37 10.02
N VAL A 116 20.68 2.15 9.82
CA VAL A 116 21.94 1.64 9.27
C VAL A 116 22.65 0.78 10.33
N ILE A 117 23.27 -0.30 9.87
CA ILE A 117 24.16 -1.15 10.66
C ILE A 117 25.60 -0.85 10.23
N VAL A 118 26.46 -0.50 11.18
CA VAL A 118 27.89 -0.24 10.98
C VAL A 118 28.65 -1.20 11.90
N ASP A 119 29.59 -1.96 11.34
CA ASP A 119 30.38 -2.97 12.08
C ASP A 119 29.51 -3.97 12.88
N GLY A 120 28.36 -4.36 12.30
CA GLY A 120 27.41 -5.27 12.94
C GLY A 120 26.55 -4.65 14.04
N GLN A 121 26.71 -3.35 14.34
CA GLN A 121 25.95 -2.64 15.36
C GLN A 121 24.99 -1.60 14.76
N PRO A 122 23.75 -1.47 15.27
CA PRO A 122 22.82 -0.45 14.80
C PRO A 122 23.31 0.97 15.15
N HIS A 123 23.36 1.87 14.17
CA HIS A 123 23.77 3.25 14.38
C HIS A 123 22.76 4.03 15.24
N GLU A 124 23.22 4.95 16.09
CA GLU A 124 22.34 5.69 17.03
C GLU A 124 21.33 6.62 16.34
N HIS A 125 21.75 7.23 15.22
CA HIS A 125 20.98 8.25 14.50
C HIS A 125 21.14 8.19 12.97
N GLY A 126 21.58 7.05 12.44
CA GLY A 126 21.89 6.86 11.03
C GLY A 126 20.81 6.02 10.36
N PHE A 127 20.26 6.51 9.26
CA PHE A 127 19.15 5.88 8.55
C PHE A 127 19.40 5.86 7.04
N LYS A 128 18.91 4.82 6.37
CA LYS A 128 18.83 4.71 4.92
C LYS A 128 17.37 4.55 4.51
N LEU A 129 17.06 4.77 3.23
CA LEU A 129 15.73 4.48 2.69
C LEU A 129 15.64 3.00 2.32
N GLY A 130 14.60 2.35 2.80
CA GLY A 130 14.14 1.04 2.33
C GLY A 130 13.25 1.15 1.09
N SER A 131 12.69 0.01 0.68
CA SER A 131 11.86 -0.14 -0.53
C SER A 131 10.36 -0.19 -0.24
N GLU A 132 9.96 -0.80 0.89
CA GLU A 132 8.56 -1.07 1.25
C GLU A 132 7.91 0.12 1.95
N LYS A 133 6.71 0.54 1.54
CA LYS A 133 6.00 1.63 2.23
C LYS A 133 4.88 1.05 3.08
N HIS A 134 4.85 1.43 4.35
CA HIS A 134 3.71 1.14 5.21
C HIS A 134 2.61 2.18 5.00
N THR A 135 1.37 1.73 4.95
CA THR A 135 0.21 2.58 4.78
C THR A 135 -0.84 2.29 5.84
N ALA A 136 -1.52 3.32 6.31
CA ALA A 136 -2.71 3.16 7.15
C ALA A 136 -3.82 4.10 6.67
N GLU A 137 -5.06 3.60 6.67
CA GLU A 137 -6.27 4.39 6.51
C GLU A 137 -7.16 4.19 7.74
N ALA A 138 -7.43 5.27 8.46
CA ALA A 138 -8.38 5.29 9.57
C ALA A 138 -9.64 6.05 9.15
N ILE A 139 -10.79 5.39 9.23
CA ILE A 139 -12.11 5.99 9.04
C ILE A 139 -12.81 6.02 10.39
N VAL A 140 -13.04 7.22 10.92
CA VAL A 140 -13.75 7.43 12.19
C VAL A 140 -15.05 8.15 11.90
N GLN A 141 -16.15 7.66 12.48
CA GLN A 141 -17.44 8.34 12.46
C GLN A 141 -17.80 8.87 13.85
N LYS A 142 -18.62 9.91 13.90
CA LYS A 142 -19.10 10.53 15.14
C LYS A 142 -19.91 9.57 16.03
N SER A 143 -20.46 8.50 15.44
CA SER A 143 -21.06 7.38 16.17
C SER A 143 -20.07 6.58 17.03
N GLY A 144 -18.77 6.83 16.90
CA GLY A 144 -17.70 6.07 17.55
C GLY A 144 -17.18 4.90 16.71
N SER A 145 -17.79 4.62 15.55
CA SER A 145 -17.29 3.59 14.63
C SER A 145 -15.89 3.95 14.13
N LEU A 146 -14.98 2.98 14.22
CA LEU A 146 -13.62 3.05 13.69
C LEU A 146 -13.42 1.87 12.73
N GLN A 147 -12.98 2.16 11.52
CA GLN A 147 -12.45 1.19 10.57
C GLN A 147 -11.00 1.54 10.31
N LEU A 148 -10.12 0.55 10.40
CA LEU A 148 -8.69 0.70 10.16
C LEU A 148 -8.27 -0.29 9.07
N THR A 149 -7.59 0.23 8.05
CA THR A 149 -6.95 -0.57 7.00
C THR A 149 -5.46 -0.31 7.04
N SER A 150 -4.66 -1.33 7.36
CA SER A 150 -3.21 -1.29 7.23
C SER A 150 -2.77 -1.96 5.93
N GLY A 151 -1.66 -1.49 5.35
CA GLY A 151 -1.15 -2.00 4.09
C GLY A 151 0.36 -1.85 3.95
N ILE A 152 0.92 -2.63 3.02
CA ILE A 152 2.31 -2.53 2.57
C ILE A 152 2.27 -2.38 1.05
N GLU A 153 2.91 -1.35 0.54
CA GLU A 153 3.10 -1.13 -0.90
C GLU A 153 4.56 -1.45 -1.29
N GLY A 154 4.75 -2.11 -2.44
CA GLY A 154 6.09 -2.36 -3.01
C GLY A 154 6.52 -3.83 -3.14
N LEU A 155 5.63 -4.81 -2.91
CA LEU A 155 5.91 -6.25 -3.03
C LEU A 155 5.53 -6.80 -4.43
N SER A 156 6.18 -7.85 -4.93
CA SER A 156 5.88 -8.50 -6.24
C SER A 156 5.66 -10.05 -6.13
N SER A 157 5.29 -10.83 -7.18
CA SER A 157 5.39 -12.34 -7.28
C SER A 157 4.94 -12.95 -8.65
N GLY A 158 5.05 -14.28 -8.91
CA GLY A 158 5.03 -14.91 -10.27
C GLY A 158 4.10 -16.13 -10.53
N PHE A 159 4.08 -16.63 -11.78
CA PHE A 159 2.93 -17.30 -12.44
C PHE A 159 3.28 -18.42 -13.46
N VAL A 160 2.58 -19.56 -13.43
CA VAL A 160 2.55 -20.63 -14.46
C VAL A 160 1.14 -21.24 -14.62
N ASP A 161 0.95 -22.17 -15.58
CA ASP A 161 -0.26 -22.99 -15.79
C ASP A 161 -1.61 -22.24 -15.98
N PHE A 162 -1.76 -21.52 -17.09
CA PHE A 162 -2.97 -20.74 -17.41
C PHE A 162 -3.78 -21.29 -18.59
N ILE A 163 -5.07 -20.95 -18.61
CA ILE A 163 -6.02 -21.35 -19.66
C ILE A 163 -5.59 -20.75 -21.00
N ARG A 164 -5.63 -21.57 -22.06
CA ARG A 164 -5.32 -21.16 -23.44
C ARG A 164 -6.58 -20.98 -24.26
N ASP A 165 -6.62 -19.91 -25.04
CA ASP A 165 -7.59 -19.66 -26.08
C ASP A 165 -6.91 -19.22 -27.40
N LYS A 166 -7.70 -18.89 -28.41
CA LYS A 166 -7.21 -18.46 -29.74
C LYS A 166 -6.38 -17.17 -29.74
N TYR A 167 -6.29 -16.44 -28.63
CA TYR A 167 -5.50 -15.22 -28.46
C TYR A 167 -4.26 -15.42 -27.57
N THR A 168 -4.02 -16.65 -27.11
CA THR A 168 -2.93 -16.94 -26.17
C THR A 168 -1.61 -17.18 -26.90
N ALA A 169 -0.72 -16.17 -26.91
CA ALA A 169 0.61 -16.24 -27.53
C ALA A 169 1.75 -16.58 -26.54
N LEU A 170 1.44 -16.62 -25.23
CA LEU A 170 2.42 -16.83 -24.17
C LEU A 170 2.72 -18.33 -24.00
N PRO A 171 3.99 -18.79 -24.12
CA PRO A 171 4.35 -20.19 -23.92
C PRO A 171 4.40 -20.58 -22.44
N ASP A 172 4.21 -21.88 -22.15
CA ASP A 172 4.43 -22.41 -20.80
C ASP A 172 5.94 -22.46 -20.50
N THR A 173 6.34 -21.99 -19.32
CA THR A 173 7.73 -22.12 -18.84
C THR A 173 7.75 -22.54 -17.37
N ARG A 174 8.65 -23.47 -17.01
CA ARG A 174 8.80 -23.97 -15.63
C ARG A 174 9.76 -23.13 -14.78
N GLU A 175 10.53 -22.27 -15.43
CA GLU A 175 11.47 -21.35 -14.82
C GLU A 175 11.20 -19.97 -15.44
N ARG A 176 11.12 -18.92 -14.62
CA ARG A 176 11.09 -17.52 -15.08
C ARG A 176 11.66 -16.57 -14.04
N ILE A 177 12.41 -15.54 -14.47
CA ILE A 177 12.74 -14.42 -13.59
C ILE A 177 11.44 -13.76 -13.18
N LEU A 178 11.27 -13.70 -11.88
CA LEU A 178 10.20 -13.01 -11.21
C LEU A 178 10.85 -11.93 -10.33
N ALA A 179 10.74 -10.66 -10.70
CA ALA A 179 11.05 -9.58 -9.76
C ALA A 179 9.94 -9.52 -8.69
N THR A 180 10.32 -9.34 -7.42
CA THR A 180 10.01 -10.34 -6.38
C THR A 180 10.85 -10.33 -5.10
N GLU A 181 10.77 -9.37 -4.18
CA GLU A 181 11.30 -9.55 -2.82
C GLU A 181 10.21 -9.89 -1.76
N VAL A 182 10.21 -11.14 -1.29
CA VAL A 182 9.72 -11.59 0.03
C VAL A 182 10.74 -12.63 0.52
N THR A 183 11.53 -12.30 1.54
CA THR A 183 12.56 -13.22 2.08
C THR A 183 12.10 -13.82 3.40
N ALA A 184 11.74 -15.10 3.40
CA ALA A 184 11.61 -15.93 4.60
C ALA A 184 12.32 -17.28 4.37
N LEU A 185 13.35 -17.58 5.17
CA LEU A 185 14.18 -18.78 5.05
C LEU A 185 13.48 -20.03 5.62
N TRP A 186 12.79 -20.76 4.73
CA TRP A 186 12.46 -22.18 4.87
C TRP A 186 12.54 -22.79 3.46
N ARG A 187 12.86 -24.09 3.30
CA ARG A 187 13.00 -24.74 1.97
C ARG A 187 11.86 -24.29 1.04
N GLY A 188 12.20 -23.65 -0.08
CA GLY A 188 11.26 -22.89 -0.92
C GLY A 188 10.03 -23.70 -1.32
N VAL A 189 8.85 -23.09 -1.18
CA VAL A 189 7.58 -23.69 -1.58
C VAL A 189 7.29 -23.28 -3.02
N TYR A 190 7.15 -24.24 -3.93
CA TYR A 190 6.69 -24.00 -5.29
C TYR A 190 5.34 -23.29 -5.30
N SER A 191 5.22 -22.21 -6.10
CA SER A 191 3.93 -21.56 -6.33
C SER A 191 3.43 -21.79 -7.76
N PRO A 192 2.25 -22.40 -7.94
CA PRO A 192 1.66 -22.62 -9.26
C PRO A 192 1.16 -21.33 -9.93
N SER A 193 0.84 -20.27 -9.18
CA SER A 193 0.35 -19.01 -9.76
C SER A 193 0.40 -17.83 -8.77
N VAL A 194 0.43 -16.59 -9.27
CA VAL A 194 0.29 -15.37 -8.45
C VAL A 194 -1.01 -15.44 -7.64
N GLN A 195 -2.10 -15.91 -8.25
CA GLN A 195 -3.40 -16.09 -7.60
C GLN A 195 -3.30 -17.06 -6.41
N ASN A 196 -2.61 -18.19 -6.57
CA ASN A 196 -2.42 -19.14 -5.47
C ASN A 196 -1.51 -18.55 -4.38
N THR A 197 -0.43 -17.86 -4.75
CA THR A 197 0.41 -17.13 -3.80
C THR A 197 -0.41 -16.13 -2.99
N LEU A 198 -1.21 -15.29 -3.66
CA LEU A 198 -2.08 -14.30 -3.03
C LEU A 198 -3.05 -14.96 -2.03
N TYR A 199 -3.69 -16.05 -2.43
CA TYR A 199 -4.60 -16.79 -1.55
C TYR A 199 -3.88 -17.37 -0.33
N LEU A 200 -2.73 -18.01 -0.52
CA LEU A 200 -1.96 -18.60 0.59
C LEU A 200 -1.42 -17.53 1.54
N MET A 201 -0.95 -16.39 1.03
CA MET A 201 -0.54 -15.24 1.83
C MET A 201 -1.71 -14.69 2.64
N ALA A 202 -2.84 -14.40 1.99
CA ALA A 202 -4.02 -13.89 2.68
C ALA A 202 -4.54 -14.87 3.75
N LYS A 203 -4.55 -16.17 3.43
CA LYS A 203 -4.93 -17.24 4.37
C LYS A 203 -3.96 -17.34 5.55
N ALA A 204 -2.66 -17.25 5.31
CA ALA A 204 -1.65 -17.28 6.36
C ALA A 204 -1.79 -16.07 7.30
N THR A 205 -1.98 -14.87 6.76
CA THR A 205 -2.23 -13.64 7.53
C THR A 205 -3.48 -13.77 8.39
N LEU A 206 -4.62 -14.17 7.80
CA LEU A 206 -5.85 -14.38 8.57
C LEU A 206 -5.68 -15.49 9.63
N ASN A 207 -4.97 -16.58 9.35
CA ASN A 207 -4.76 -17.62 10.37
C ASN A 207 -3.88 -17.13 11.53
N ARG A 208 -2.91 -16.25 11.24
CA ARG A 208 -1.97 -15.74 12.24
C ARG A 208 -2.54 -14.62 13.10
N PHE A 209 -3.36 -13.74 12.53
CA PHE A 209 -3.88 -12.54 13.18
C PHE A 209 -5.42 -12.60 13.30
N PRO A 210 -5.96 -12.98 14.47
CA PRO A 210 -7.40 -13.10 14.70
C PRO A 210 -8.17 -11.80 14.47
N ASP A 211 -7.57 -10.65 14.79
CA ASP A 211 -8.20 -9.33 14.74
C ASP A 211 -8.36 -8.77 13.32
N ILE A 212 -7.74 -9.41 12.31
CA ILE A 212 -7.90 -9.04 10.90
C ILE A 212 -9.16 -9.70 10.34
N ALA A 213 -10.10 -8.87 9.88
CA ALA A 213 -11.38 -9.31 9.32
C ALA A 213 -11.27 -9.74 7.84
N TYR A 214 -10.45 -9.05 7.05
CA TYR A 214 -10.18 -9.35 5.66
C TYR A 214 -8.77 -8.91 5.25
N VAL A 215 -8.25 -9.52 4.19
CA VAL A 215 -6.98 -9.15 3.56
C VAL A 215 -7.23 -8.94 2.08
N HIS A 216 -6.83 -7.78 1.57
CA HIS A 216 -6.79 -7.48 0.14
C HIS A 216 -5.34 -7.37 -0.32
N LEU A 217 -5.00 -8.05 -1.41
CA LEU A 217 -3.67 -8.04 -1.98
C LEU A 217 -3.77 -7.76 -3.49
N LYS A 218 -2.85 -6.92 -3.96
CA LYS A 218 -2.66 -6.61 -5.38
C LYS A 218 -1.20 -6.86 -5.74
N MET A 219 -0.97 -7.66 -6.77
CA MET A 219 0.36 -7.94 -7.29
C MET A 219 0.40 -7.67 -8.80
N PRO A 220 1.20 -6.69 -9.26
CA PRO A 220 1.51 -6.57 -10.67
C PRO A 220 2.43 -7.72 -11.09
N ASN A 221 2.14 -8.33 -12.24
CA ASN A 221 3.01 -9.31 -12.86
C ASN A 221 3.95 -8.59 -13.84
N LEU A 222 5.14 -8.22 -13.35
CA LEU A 222 6.18 -7.61 -14.16
C LEU A 222 6.84 -8.65 -15.07
N HIS A 223 7.02 -8.32 -16.34
CA HIS A 223 7.54 -9.25 -17.34
C HIS A 223 9.04 -9.05 -17.55
N PHE A 224 9.77 -10.17 -17.65
CA PHE A 224 11.16 -10.23 -18.09
C PHE A 224 11.15 -11.01 -19.40
N LEU A 225 11.22 -10.29 -20.52
CA LEU A 225 11.12 -10.88 -21.86
C LEU A 225 12.52 -11.28 -22.35
N PRO A 226 12.73 -12.49 -22.89
CA PRO A 226 14.03 -12.86 -23.43
C PRO A 226 14.40 -11.94 -24.61
N VAL A 227 15.66 -11.50 -24.67
CA VAL A 227 16.18 -10.65 -25.74
C VAL A 227 16.75 -11.51 -26.87
N ASN A 228 16.32 -11.27 -28.10
CA ASN A 228 16.87 -11.93 -29.29
C ASN A 228 17.61 -10.92 -30.17
N ILE A 229 18.92 -11.11 -30.34
CA ILE A 229 19.75 -10.30 -31.25
C ILE A 229 20.46 -11.26 -32.21
N SER A 230 20.11 -11.17 -33.48
CA SER A 230 20.80 -11.85 -34.58
C SER A 230 21.41 -10.84 -35.55
N ASN A 231 22.57 -11.17 -36.11
CA ASN A 231 23.18 -10.43 -37.20
C ASN A 231 23.37 -11.35 -38.43
N LYS A 232 23.91 -10.80 -39.53
CA LYS A 232 24.10 -11.53 -40.79
C LYS A 232 25.08 -12.71 -40.69
N ASP A 233 25.92 -12.76 -39.66
CA ASP A 233 26.95 -13.78 -39.44
C ASP A 233 26.52 -14.87 -38.43
N GLY A 234 25.33 -14.73 -37.84
CA GLY A 234 24.75 -15.69 -36.89
C GLY A 234 24.07 -15.01 -35.68
N PRO A 235 23.45 -15.78 -34.79
CA PRO A 235 22.85 -15.24 -33.57
C PRO A 235 23.94 -14.85 -32.56
N ILE A 236 23.89 -13.61 -32.06
CA ILE A 236 24.80 -13.08 -31.02
C ILE A 236 24.27 -13.44 -29.63
N VAL A 237 22.95 -13.33 -29.44
CA VAL A 237 22.21 -13.83 -28.28
C VAL A 237 21.23 -14.86 -28.80
N LYS A 238 21.30 -16.09 -28.31
CA LYS A 238 20.30 -17.13 -28.57
C LYS A 238 19.47 -17.28 -27.31
N VAL A 239 18.15 -17.17 -27.40
CA VAL A 239 17.24 -18.19 -26.84
C VAL A 239 15.80 -18.04 -27.36
N LEU A 240 15.12 -19.19 -27.32
CA LEU A 240 13.90 -19.62 -28.01
C LEU A 240 12.79 -18.58 -28.16
N ILE A 241 12.42 -18.34 -29.41
CA ILE A 241 11.07 -17.95 -29.78
C ILE A 241 10.54 -19.05 -30.69
N LEU A 242 9.48 -19.73 -30.23
CA LEU A 242 8.54 -20.55 -31.02
C LEU A 242 9.10 -21.87 -31.60
N PHE A 243 9.39 -22.85 -30.75
CA PHE A 243 9.23 -24.26 -31.12
C PHE A 243 8.49 -25.00 -29.99
N PRO A 244 7.30 -25.60 -30.25
CA PRO A 244 6.48 -26.22 -29.20
C PRO A 244 7.13 -27.38 -28.45
N GLU A 245 8.22 -27.94 -28.98
CA GLU A 245 8.83 -29.18 -28.47
C GLU A 245 10.06 -28.96 -27.58
N LYS A 246 10.53 -27.73 -27.41
CA LYS A 246 11.60 -27.40 -26.46
C LYS A 246 11.11 -26.33 -25.50
N LEU A 247 10.80 -26.74 -24.27
CA LEU A 247 10.53 -25.80 -23.19
C LEU A 247 11.73 -24.86 -23.04
N ALA A 248 11.45 -23.57 -22.87
CA ALA A 248 12.45 -22.59 -22.47
C ALA A 248 13.05 -23.01 -21.12
N GLN A 249 14.27 -23.55 -21.14
CA GLN A 249 15.10 -23.68 -19.95
C GLN A 249 15.73 -22.32 -19.67
N PHE A 250 15.86 -21.93 -18.41
CA PHE A 250 16.58 -20.72 -18.03
C PHE A 250 18.09 -20.96 -18.19
N GLU A 251 18.63 -20.72 -19.37
CA GLU A 251 20.05 -20.91 -19.69
C GLU A 251 20.90 -19.64 -19.41
N ASP A 252 20.75 -18.99 -18.25
CA ASP A 252 21.55 -17.81 -17.86
C ASP A 252 21.55 -16.63 -18.87
N ASP A 253 20.43 -16.42 -19.57
CA ASP A 253 20.30 -15.47 -20.69
C ASP A 253 20.04 -13.99 -20.32
N VAL A 254 20.05 -13.13 -21.35
CA VAL A 254 19.73 -11.70 -21.27
C VAL A 254 18.22 -11.45 -21.42
N TYR A 255 17.64 -10.71 -20.46
CA TYR A 255 16.22 -10.37 -20.44
C TYR A 255 15.99 -8.84 -20.48
N LEU A 256 14.93 -8.42 -21.16
CA LEU A 256 14.40 -7.06 -21.12
C LEU A 256 13.36 -6.97 -20.00
N PRO A 257 13.64 -6.25 -18.91
CA PRO A 257 12.61 -5.92 -17.93
C PRO A 257 11.61 -4.94 -18.56
N THR A 258 10.32 -5.23 -18.45
CA THR A 258 9.25 -4.31 -18.88
C THR A 258 8.31 -4.04 -17.71
N ASP A 259 8.14 -2.76 -17.38
CA ASP A 259 7.17 -2.26 -16.40
C ASP A 259 5.78 -2.02 -17.01
N GLU A 260 5.71 -1.83 -18.34
CA GLU A 260 4.46 -1.66 -19.09
C GLU A 260 4.46 -2.44 -20.42
N PRO A 261 3.33 -3.05 -20.82
CA PRO A 261 2.15 -3.34 -19.99
C PRO A 261 2.44 -4.48 -19.00
N HIS A 262 1.81 -4.46 -17.82
CA HIS A 262 1.91 -5.54 -16.83
C HIS A 262 0.52 -6.12 -16.51
N GLY A 263 0.47 -7.42 -16.20
CA GLY A 263 -0.74 -8.02 -15.67
C GLY A 263 -1.07 -7.48 -14.27
N SER A 264 -2.35 -7.27 -13.96
CA SER A 264 -2.78 -6.89 -12.60
C SER A 264 -3.60 -8.03 -11.97
N ILE A 265 -3.05 -8.66 -10.93
CA ILE A 265 -3.73 -9.74 -10.21
C ILE A 265 -4.10 -9.23 -8.82
N GLN A 266 -5.35 -9.45 -8.42
CA GLN A 266 -5.90 -8.99 -7.14
C GLN A 266 -6.68 -10.12 -6.48
N ALA A 267 -6.63 -10.20 -5.16
CA ALA A 267 -7.44 -11.12 -4.37
C ALA A 267 -7.86 -10.46 -3.05
N SER A 268 -9.12 -10.70 -2.65
CA SER A 268 -9.62 -10.37 -1.32
C SER A 268 -10.08 -11.64 -0.64
N LEU A 269 -9.63 -11.88 0.59
CA LEU A 269 -10.10 -12.98 1.43
C LEU A 269 -10.63 -12.43 2.74
N SER A 270 -11.86 -12.79 3.11
CA SER A 270 -12.52 -12.35 4.34
C SER A 270 -12.98 -13.54 5.17
N ARG A 271 -13.16 -13.32 6.47
CA ARG A 271 -13.86 -14.29 7.34
C ARG A 271 -15.36 -14.23 7.09
N LEU A 272 -16.05 -15.36 7.27
CA LEU A 272 -17.53 -15.43 7.23
C LEU A 272 -18.18 -14.64 8.36
N TRP A 273 -17.52 -14.57 9.52
CA TRP A 273 -17.96 -13.83 10.70
C TRP A 273 -16.77 -13.04 11.23
N SER A 274 -16.83 -11.72 11.11
CA SER A 274 -15.86 -10.83 11.76
C SER A 274 -16.25 -10.67 13.22
N LYS A 275 -15.33 -10.94 14.16
CA LYS A 275 -15.49 -10.58 15.57
C LYS A 275 -15.05 -9.13 15.77
N LEU A 276 -15.78 -8.18 15.21
CA LEU A 276 -15.69 -6.76 15.54
C LEU A 276 -17.09 -6.22 15.73
#